data_AF-A0A7H8KMT5-F1
#
_entry.id   AF-A0A7H8KMT5-F1
#
_cell.length_a   1.000
_cell.length_b   1.000
_cell.length_c   1.000
_cell.angle_alpha   90.00
_cell.angle_beta   90.00
_cell.angle_gamma   90.00
#
_symmetry.space_group_name_H-M   'P 1'
#
loop_
_entity.id
_entity.type
_entity.pdbx_description
1 polymer ?
#
loop_
_entity_poly.entity_id
_entity_poly.type
_entity_poly.pdbx_seq_one_letter_code
_entity_poly.pdbx_strand_id
1 'polypeptide(L)'
;MPAPLPPDRPRWWQRRRRTIALGLLTLAMLLMALAYAAAQAARNGGLVVLIEAFHHPLLYGATVLLLIVLAVLLGFRSRTTRTLLLFPILSCTLLAAPFALFGFAGTPHQTMDRPAPGRSDRSLVIHEGTAVIDPLWWVSVDAGSGLIARRWPVGYFNGDAPDNALASAQWDGPDRIKLTTGGGEVFVIALDPETGRPERRVRAG
;
A
#
# COMPACT_ATOMS: atom_id res chain seq x y z
N MET A 1 -7.50 0.07 63.57
CA MET A 1 -7.66 1.22 62.67
C MET A 1 -7.82 0.72 61.24
N PRO A 2 -9.02 0.80 60.63
CA PRO A 2 -9.19 0.47 59.22
C PRO A 2 -8.50 1.52 58.35
N ALA A 3 -7.75 1.07 57.33
CA ALA A 3 -7.06 1.94 56.39
C ALA A 3 -8.07 2.79 55.60
N PRO A 4 -7.80 4.09 55.34
CA PRO A 4 -8.69 4.95 54.57
C PRO A 4 -8.86 4.40 53.15
N LEU A 5 -10.12 4.32 52.69
CA LEU A 5 -10.44 3.92 51.33
C LEU A 5 -9.82 4.92 50.34
N PRO A 6 -9.20 4.42 49.24
CA PRO A 6 -8.58 5.30 48.25
C PRO A 6 -9.64 6.21 47.62
N PRO A 7 -9.31 7.49 47.35
CA PRO A 7 -10.26 8.44 46.81
C PRO A 7 -10.80 7.95 45.46
N ASP A 8 -12.13 8.00 45.33
CA ASP A 8 -12.82 7.69 44.09
C ASP A 8 -12.26 8.55 42.97
N ARG A 9 -11.65 7.89 41.97
CA ARG A 9 -11.10 8.61 40.81
C ARG A 9 -12.23 9.40 40.15
N PRO A 10 -12.06 10.71 39.92
CA PRO A 10 -13.18 11.55 39.57
C PRO A 10 -13.73 11.21 38.19
N ARG A 11 -15.07 11.18 38.07
CA ARG A 11 -15.83 10.69 36.90
C ARG A 11 -15.41 11.31 35.55
N TRP A 12 -14.84 12.52 35.56
CA TRP A 12 -14.33 13.20 34.37
C TRP A 12 -13.13 12.49 33.72
N TRP A 13 -12.28 11.80 34.50
CA TRP A 13 -11.17 10.99 33.97
C TRP A 13 -11.64 9.79 33.16
N GLN A 14 -12.75 9.17 33.56
CA GLN A 14 -13.32 8.02 32.85
C GLN A 14 -13.93 8.45 31.50
N ARG A 15 -14.61 9.60 31.46
CA ARG A 15 -15.12 10.17 30.21
C ARG A 15 -13.99 10.49 29.24
N ARG A 16 -12.93 11.18 29.70
CA ARG A 16 -11.77 11.54 28.87
C ARG A 16 -11.08 10.31 28.25
N ARG A 17 -10.89 9.24 29.03
CA ARG A 17 -10.29 7.98 28.53
C ARG A 17 -11.13 7.31 27.44
N ARG A 18 -12.47 7.31 27.59
CA ARG A 18 -13.37 6.77 26.58
C ARG A 18 -13.33 7.58 25.28
N THR A 19 -13.33 8.91 25.39
CA THR A 19 -13.22 9.79 24.21
C THR A 19 -11.90 9.58 23.47
N ILE A 20 -10.78 9.44 24.19
CA ILE A 20 -9.48 9.13 23.58
C ILE A 20 -9.51 7.77 22.89
N ALA A 21 -10.05 6.73 23.55
CA ALA A 21 -10.13 5.40 22.95
C ALA A 21 -10.98 5.38 21.68
N LEU A 22 -12.13 6.08 21.68
CA LEU A 22 -12.95 6.23 20.47
C LEU A 22 -12.19 6.99 19.37
N GLY A 23 -11.48 8.06 19.72
CA GLY A 23 -10.63 8.81 18.79
C GLY A 23 -9.56 7.94 18.12
N LEU A 24 -8.90 7.07 18.89
CA LEU A 24 -7.92 6.13 18.37
C LEU A 24 -8.54 5.09 17.42
N LEU A 25 -9.74 4.57 17.74
CA LEU A 25 -10.46 3.66 16.85
C LEU A 25 -10.91 4.34 15.57
N THR A 26 -11.41 5.58 15.64
CA THR A 26 -11.79 6.34 14.45
C THR A 26 -10.59 6.60 13.56
N LEU A 27 -9.43 6.91 14.14
CA LEU A 27 -8.19 7.10 13.38
C LEU A 27 -7.72 5.79 12.73
N ALA A 28 -7.76 4.68 13.45
CA ALA A 28 -7.41 3.36 12.92
C ALA A 28 -8.31 2.98 11.72
N MET A 29 -9.63 3.19 11.86
CA MET A 29 -10.60 2.95 10.78
C MET A 29 -10.34 3.84 9.56
N LEU A 30 -10.03 5.12 9.78
CA LEU A 30 -9.70 6.05 8.71
C LEU A 30 -8.44 5.61 7.94
N LEU A 31 -7.38 5.21 8.66
CA LEU A 31 -6.15 4.72 8.05
C LEU A 31 -6.39 3.45 7.22
N MET A 32 -7.19 2.51 7.72
CA MET A 32 -7.56 1.32 6.96
C MET A 32 -8.35 1.66 5.68
N ALA A 33 -9.30 2.59 5.77
CA ALA A 33 -10.06 3.05 4.61
C ALA A 33 -9.18 3.73 3.56
N LEU A 34 -8.22 4.56 3.99
CA LEU A 34 -7.24 5.20 3.11
C LEU A 34 -6.29 4.20 2.46
N ALA A 35 -5.80 3.21 3.22
CA ALA A 35 -4.97 2.13 2.67
C ALA A 35 -5.72 1.31 1.63
N TYR A 36 -6.98 0.98 1.89
CA TYR A 36 -7.84 0.30 0.92
C TYR A 36 -8.07 1.15 -0.34
N ALA A 37 -8.34 2.45 -0.16
CA ALA A 37 -8.48 3.38 -1.28
C ALA A 37 -7.19 3.49 -2.10
N ALA A 38 -6.02 3.53 -1.45
CA ALA A 38 -4.70 3.54 -2.08
C ALA A 38 -4.45 2.26 -2.89
N ALA A 39 -4.76 1.09 -2.33
CA ALA A 39 -4.64 -0.18 -3.02
C ALA A 39 -5.56 -0.27 -4.26
N GLN A 40 -6.78 0.26 -4.17
CA GLN A 40 -7.71 0.31 -5.31
C GLN A 40 -7.26 1.35 -6.35
N ALA A 41 -6.71 2.48 -5.91
CA ALA A 41 -6.10 3.51 -6.73
C ALA A 41 -4.93 2.97 -7.57
N ALA A 42 -4.01 2.22 -6.95
CA ALA A 42 -2.88 1.60 -7.62
C ALA A 42 -3.32 0.67 -8.78
N ARG A 43 -4.50 0.04 -8.67
CA ARG A 43 -5.05 -0.86 -9.70
C ARG A 43 -5.74 -0.13 -10.85
N ASN A 44 -6.27 1.07 -10.63
CA ASN A 44 -7.20 1.72 -11.56
C ASN A 44 -6.75 3.10 -12.05
N GLY A 45 -5.57 3.58 -11.65
CA GLY A 45 -5.11 4.91 -12.04
C GLY A 45 -5.39 6.00 -11.02
N GLY A 46 -4.87 5.84 -9.80
CA GLY A 46 -5.09 6.78 -8.72
C GLY A 46 -3.95 7.77 -8.51
N LEU A 47 -4.09 8.60 -7.48
CA LEU A 47 -3.13 9.65 -7.14
C LEU A 47 -1.79 9.03 -6.71
N VAL A 48 -0.70 9.50 -7.30
CA VAL A 48 0.68 9.08 -6.99
C VAL A 48 0.95 9.27 -5.51
N VAL A 49 0.61 10.44 -4.94
CA VAL A 49 0.81 10.73 -3.51
C VAL A 49 0.10 9.73 -2.61
N LEU A 50 -1.11 9.31 -2.98
CA LEU A 50 -1.85 8.32 -2.19
C LEU A 50 -1.21 6.94 -2.29
N ILE A 51 -0.72 6.55 -3.48
CA ILE A 51 -0.06 5.26 -3.67
C ILE A 51 1.27 5.24 -2.92
N GLU A 52 2.09 6.27 -3.09
CA GLU A 52 3.42 6.40 -2.49
C GLU A 52 3.36 6.52 -0.96
N ALA A 53 2.38 7.27 -0.45
CA ALA A 53 2.17 7.36 0.99
C ALA A 53 1.99 5.97 1.60
N PHE A 54 1.25 5.07 0.93
CA PHE A 54 0.94 3.73 1.43
C PHE A 54 1.89 2.63 0.94
N HIS A 55 3.07 2.98 0.42
CA HIS A 55 4.04 2.04 -0.15
C HIS A 55 4.69 1.10 0.88
N HIS A 56 4.50 1.36 2.18
CA HIS A 56 5.06 0.55 3.28
C HIS A 56 3.97 -0.20 4.09
N PRO A 57 3.33 -1.24 3.53
CA PRO A 57 2.16 -1.90 4.11
C PRO A 57 2.41 -2.46 5.52
N LEU A 58 3.63 -2.92 5.81
CA LEU A 58 4.01 -3.43 7.14
C LEU A 58 4.02 -2.33 8.21
N LEU A 59 4.58 -1.15 7.91
CA LEU A 59 4.59 -0.02 8.83
C LEU A 59 3.18 0.49 9.11
N TYR A 60 2.33 0.54 8.07
CA TYR A 60 0.92 0.89 8.22
C TYR A 60 0.16 -0.12 9.07
N GLY A 61 0.31 -1.41 8.78
CA GLY A 61 -0.31 -2.48 9.57
C GLY A 61 0.08 -2.43 11.04
N ALA A 62 1.38 -2.25 11.33
CA ALA A 62 1.88 -2.10 12.70
C ALA A 62 1.29 -0.86 13.40
N THR A 63 1.17 0.26 12.68
CA THR A 63 0.59 1.50 13.22
C THR A 63 -0.89 1.33 13.55
N VAL A 64 -1.68 0.73 12.65
CA VAL A 64 -3.11 0.44 12.89
C VAL A 64 -3.28 -0.50 14.08
N LEU A 65 -2.47 -1.56 14.17
CA LEU A 65 -2.48 -2.49 15.29
C LEU A 65 -2.18 -1.77 16.61
N LEU A 66 -1.14 -0.92 16.63
CA LEU A 66 -0.78 -0.14 17.81
C LEU A 66 -1.93 0.75 18.28
N LEU A 67 -2.60 1.45 17.35
CA LEU A 67 -3.77 2.29 17.67
C LEU A 67 -4.91 1.48 18.29
N ILE A 68 -5.21 0.30 17.74
CA ILE A 68 -6.24 -0.60 18.26
C ILE A 68 -5.88 -1.10 19.67
N VAL A 69 -4.64 -1.56 19.87
CA VAL A 69 -4.15 -2.02 21.19
C VAL A 69 -4.24 -0.89 22.22
N LEU A 70 -3.80 0.33 21.87
CA LEU A 70 -3.90 1.49 22.75
C LEU A 70 -5.36 1.85 23.06
N ALA A 71 -6.26 1.77 22.08
CA ALA A 71 -7.68 2.01 22.28
C ALA A 71 -8.29 1.01 23.28
N VAL A 72 -7.95 -0.28 23.17
CA VAL A 72 -8.43 -1.32 24.10
C VAL A 72 -7.87 -1.10 25.51
N LEU A 73 -6.57 -0.79 25.62
CA LEU A 73 -5.91 -0.52 26.91
C LEU A 73 -6.43 0.74 27.61
N LEU A 74 -6.84 1.76 26.86
CA LEU A 74 -7.35 3.02 27.43
C LEU A 74 -8.86 2.98 27.69
N GLY A 75 -9.63 2.32 26.80
CA GLY A 75 -11.10 2.31 26.82
C GLY A 75 -11.71 1.36 27.84
N PHE A 76 -11.10 0.19 28.06
CA PHE A 76 -11.63 -0.83 28.97
C PHE A 76 -10.90 -0.79 30.31
N ARG A 77 -11.63 -0.87 31.43
CA ARG A 77 -11.05 -0.86 32.79
C ARG A 77 -10.84 -2.26 33.36
N SER A 78 -11.67 -3.22 32.98
CA SER A 78 -11.57 -4.61 33.43
C SER A 78 -10.37 -5.31 32.79
N ARG A 79 -9.54 -5.97 33.60
CA ARG A 79 -8.44 -6.81 33.10
C ARG A 79 -8.98 -7.95 32.25
N THR A 80 -10.07 -8.58 32.68
CA THR A 80 -10.70 -9.70 31.97
C THR A 80 -11.16 -9.30 30.58
N THR A 81 -11.84 -8.15 30.44
CA THR A 81 -12.29 -7.66 29.13
C THR A 81 -11.13 -7.30 28.22
N ARG A 82 -10.04 -6.71 28.76
CA ARG A 82 -8.83 -6.43 27.97
C ARG A 82 -8.20 -7.71 27.46
N THR A 83 -8.05 -8.72 28.32
CA THR A 83 -7.47 -10.01 27.93
C THR A 83 -8.33 -10.69 26.85
N LEU A 84 -9.65 -10.71 27.03
CA LEU A 84 -10.60 -11.25 26.05
C LEU A 84 -10.51 -10.59 24.66
N LEU A 85 -10.20 -9.28 24.60
CA LEU A 85 -10.08 -8.55 23.33
C LEU A 85 -8.66 -8.63 22.75
N LEU A 86 -7.62 -8.46 23.57
CA LEU A 86 -6.24 -8.42 23.10
C LEU A 86 -5.73 -9.80 22.71
N PHE A 87 -6.14 -10.86 23.40
CA PHE A 87 -5.70 -12.22 23.10
C PHE A 87 -5.99 -12.61 21.64
N PRO A 88 -7.23 -12.57 21.13
CA PRO A 88 -7.48 -12.94 19.73
C PRO A 88 -6.78 -11.99 18.74
N ILE A 89 -6.72 -10.68 19.01
CA ILE A 89 -6.06 -9.71 18.13
C ILE A 89 -4.57 -10.03 18.00
N LEU A 90 -3.87 -10.23 19.12
CA LEU A 90 -2.44 -10.53 19.13
C LEU A 90 -2.16 -11.92 18.59
N SER A 91 -2.97 -12.93 18.92
CA SER A 91 -2.85 -14.28 18.37
C SER A 91 -3.04 -14.31 16.86
N CYS A 92 -4.07 -13.65 16.33
CA CYS A 92 -4.26 -13.54 14.87
C CYS A 92 -3.11 -12.79 14.21
N THR A 93 -2.63 -11.70 14.82
CA THR A 93 -1.47 -10.95 14.30
C THR A 93 -0.23 -11.84 14.25
N LEU A 94 0.06 -12.58 15.33
CA LEU A 94 1.21 -13.46 15.42
C LEU A 94 1.15 -14.58 14.37
N LEU A 95 -0.03 -15.17 14.16
CA LEU A 95 -0.26 -16.20 13.15
C LEU A 95 -0.17 -15.65 11.72
N ALA A 96 -0.61 -14.41 11.49
CA ALA A 96 -0.56 -13.76 10.18
C ALA A 96 0.82 -13.17 9.84
N ALA A 97 1.64 -12.86 10.85
CA ALA A 97 2.96 -12.23 10.69
C ALA A 97 3.88 -12.96 9.70
N PRO A 98 4.08 -14.29 9.75
CA PRO A 98 4.93 -14.97 8.76
C PRO A 98 4.39 -14.82 7.33
N PHE A 99 3.07 -14.96 7.13
CA PHE A 99 2.46 -14.77 5.81
C PHE A 99 2.62 -13.34 5.29
N ALA A 100 2.48 -12.35 6.17
CA ALA A 100 2.74 -10.97 5.81
C ALA A 100 4.21 -10.76 5.45
N LEU A 101 5.15 -11.30 6.23
CA LEU A 101 6.58 -11.21 5.92
C LEU A 101 6.92 -11.86 4.58
N PHE A 102 6.39 -13.04 4.26
CA PHE A 102 6.61 -13.66 2.96
C PHE A 102 5.92 -12.91 1.81
N GLY A 103 4.68 -12.48 2.00
CA GLY A 103 3.93 -11.73 0.98
C GLY A 103 4.49 -10.34 0.68
N PHE A 104 5.21 -9.74 1.63
CA PHE A 104 5.84 -8.43 1.50
C PHE A 104 7.38 -8.48 1.41
N ALA A 105 8.02 -9.66 1.52
CA ALA A 105 9.47 -9.79 1.34
C ALA A 105 9.94 -9.33 -0.04
N GLY A 106 9.07 -9.47 -1.05
CA GLY A 106 9.27 -8.97 -2.41
C GLY A 106 8.60 -7.62 -2.68
N THR A 107 8.44 -6.74 -1.67
CA THR A 107 7.83 -5.41 -1.88
C THR A 107 8.46 -4.74 -3.09
N PRO A 108 7.68 -4.29 -4.08
CA PRO A 108 8.25 -3.76 -5.30
C PRO A 108 9.07 -2.49 -5.00
N HIS A 109 10.33 -2.48 -5.43
CA HIS A 109 11.19 -1.30 -5.35
C HIS A 109 11.22 -0.63 -6.71
N GLN A 110 11.22 0.71 -6.72
CA GLN A 110 11.35 1.44 -7.97
C GLN A 110 12.76 1.24 -8.53
N THR A 111 12.87 0.50 -9.62
CA THR A 111 14.15 0.24 -10.29
C THR A 111 14.43 1.29 -11.35
N MET A 112 13.37 1.93 -11.88
CA MET A 112 13.53 2.87 -12.98
C MET A 112 12.44 3.94 -13.01
N ASP A 113 12.88 5.15 -13.36
CA ASP A 113 12.06 6.32 -13.66
C ASP A 113 12.59 6.96 -14.95
N ARG A 114 11.80 7.04 -16.02
CA ARG A 114 12.23 7.64 -17.29
C ARG A 114 11.23 8.66 -17.80
N PRO A 115 11.59 9.96 -17.87
CA PRO A 115 10.68 10.98 -18.35
C PRO A 115 10.29 10.75 -19.81
N ALA A 116 9.09 11.15 -20.18
CA ALA A 116 8.61 11.07 -21.55
C ALA A 116 9.41 12.03 -22.47
N PRO A 117 9.80 11.61 -23.67
CA PRO A 117 10.48 12.48 -24.62
C PRO A 117 9.61 13.70 -24.97
N GLY A 118 10.13 14.91 -24.79
CA GLY A 118 9.42 16.15 -25.12
C GLY A 118 8.26 16.51 -24.19
N ARG A 119 8.09 15.79 -23.07
CA ARG A 119 7.02 16.03 -22.09
C ARG A 119 7.55 15.95 -20.66
N SER A 120 7.36 17.00 -19.89
CA SER A 120 7.77 17.05 -18.47
C SER A 120 6.69 16.58 -17.49
N ASP A 121 5.47 16.35 -17.98
CA ASP A 121 4.31 15.95 -17.19
C ASP A 121 4.14 14.43 -17.09
N ARG A 122 5.07 13.64 -17.64
CA ARG A 122 4.93 12.18 -17.71
C ARG A 122 6.23 11.46 -17.48
N SER A 123 6.15 10.33 -16.77
CA SER A 123 7.29 9.45 -16.57
C SER A 123 6.90 7.98 -16.59
N LEU A 124 7.76 7.15 -17.16
CA LEU A 124 7.64 5.69 -17.18
C LEU A 124 8.33 5.14 -15.94
N VAL A 125 7.56 4.50 -15.07
CA VAL A 125 8.01 3.99 -13.79
C VAL A 125 7.92 2.48 -13.76
N ILE A 126 9.02 1.82 -13.40
CA ILE A 126 9.10 0.36 -13.27
C ILE A 126 9.40 0.02 -11.82
N HIS A 127 8.56 -0.84 -11.24
CA HIS A 127 8.83 -1.46 -9.96
C HIS A 127 9.17 -2.92 -10.18
N GLU A 128 10.23 -3.37 -9.52
CA GLU A 128 10.67 -4.76 -9.51
C GLU A 128 10.49 -5.33 -8.10
N GLY A 129 9.96 -6.54 -8.03
CA GLY A 129 9.80 -7.29 -6.79
C GLY A 129 10.02 -8.77 -7.05
N THR A 130 9.64 -9.61 -6.11
CA THR A 130 9.85 -11.06 -6.21
C THR A 130 8.65 -11.86 -5.73
N ALA A 131 8.33 -12.93 -6.44
CA ALA A 131 7.45 -14.01 -6.02
C ALA A 131 8.28 -15.13 -5.38
N VAL A 132 8.71 -14.94 -4.13
CA VAL A 132 9.62 -15.84 -3.38
C VAL A 132 11.03 -15.90 -3.99
N ILE A 133 11.18 -16.34 -5.23
CA ILE A 133 12.46 -16.47 -5.95
C ILE A 133 12.38 -15.76 -7.31
N ASP A 134 11.23 -15.81 -7.97
CA ASP A 134 11.08 -15.32 -9.34
C ASP A 134 10.80 -13.82 -9.39
N PRO A 135 11.45 -13.06 -10.30
CA PRO A 135 11.26 -11.62 -10.40
C PRO A 135 9.87 -11.26 -10.95
N LEU A 136 9.30 -10.18 -10.44
CA LEU A 136 8.05 -9.60 -10.91
C LEU A 136 8.28 -8.15 -11.31
N TRP A 137 7.69 -7.73 -12.44
CA TRP A 137 7.76 -6.33 -12.87
C TRP A 137 6.37 -5.71 -13.02
N TRP A 138 6.19 -4.55 -12.40
CA TRP A 138 5.04 -3.68 -12.59
C TRP A 138 5.46 -2.43 -13.35
N VAL A 139 4.92 -2.25 -14.55
CA VAL A 139 5.18 -1.09 -15.40
C VAL A 139 4.00 -0.13 -15.30
N SER A 140 4.29 1.14 -15.07
CA SER A 140 3.29 2.19 -14.89
C SER A 140 3.74 3.52 -15.48
N VAL A 141 2.81 4.43 -15.71
CA VAL A 141 3.07 5.81 -16.12
C VAL A 141 2.55 6.75 -15.06
N ASP A 142 3.41 7.61 -14.55
CA ASP A 142 3.01 8.76 -13.77
C ASP A 142 2.71 9.90 -14.73
N ALA A 143 1.51 10.49 -14.64
CA ALA A 143 1.05 11.57 -15.48
C ALA A 143 0.51 12.73 -14.65
N GLY A 144 0.83 13.96 -15.04
CA GLY A 144 0.58 15.19 -14.28
C GLY A 144 1.73 15.54 -13.34
N SER A 145 1.49 16.49 -12.44
CA SER A 145 2.53 17.00 -11.52
C SER A 145 1.98 17.26 -10.12
N GLY A 146 2.89 17.26 -9.14
CA GLY A 146 2.57 17.57 -7.74
C GLY A 146 1.55 16.62 -7.12
N LEU A 147 0.65 17.18 -6.30
CA LEU A 147 -0.31 16.41 -5.50
C LEU A 147 -1.43 15.74 -6.31
N ILE A 148 -1.59 16.12 -7.58
CA ILE A 148 -2.64 15.62 -8.47
C ILE A 148 -2.13 14.63 -9.52
N ALA A 149 -0.82 14.34 -9.52
CA ALA A 149 -0.24 13.35 -10.42
C ALA A 149 -0.92 11.98 -10.24
N ARG A 150 -1.14 11.27 -11.35
CA ARG A 150 -1.82 9.97 -11.38
C ARG A 150 -0.88 8.89 -11.89
N ARG A 151 -0.88 7.72 -11.25
CA ARG A 151 -0.12 6.53 -11.67
C ARG A 151 -1.03 5.58 -12.41
N TRP A 152 -0.82 5.39 -13.70
CA TRP A 152 -1.57 4.47 -14.55
C TRP A 152 -0.81 3.16 -14.74
N PRO A 153 -1.36 2.00 -14.33
CA PRO A 153 -0.72 0.72 -14.60
C PRO A 153 -0.76 0.39 -16.10
N VAL A 154 0.38 0.04 -16.68
CA VAL A 154 0.55 -0.31 -18.09
C VAL A 154 0.75 -1.81 -18.27
N GLY A 155 1.59 -2.44 -17.44
CA GLY A 155 1.93 -3.85 -17.61
C GLY A 155 2.31 -4.57 -16.32
N TYR A 156 2.10 -5.88 -16.33
CA TYR A 156 2.59 -6.81 -15.31
C TYR A 156 3.27 -8.00 -15.97
N PHE A 157 4.48 -8.33 -15.53
CA PHE A 157 5.29 -9.40 -16.09
C PHE A 157 5.78 -10.32 -14.98
N ASN A 158 5.52 -11.62 -15.14
CA ASN A 158 5.99 -12.65 -14.22
C ASN A 158 7.24 -13.35 -14.81
N GLY A 159 8.31 -13.36 -14.03
CA GLY A 159 9.58 -13.99 -14.38
C GLY A 159 9.65 -15.51 -14.16
N ASP A 160 8.58 -16.16 -13.67
CA ASP A 160 8.53 -17.63 -13.48
C ASP A 160 8.96 -18.40 -14.75
N ALA A 161 8.63 -17.85 -15.93
CA ALA A 161 9.16 -18.30 -17.21
C ALA A 161 10.03 -17.20 -17.83
N PRO A 162 11.29 -17.50 -18.25
CA PRO A 162 12.17 -16.53 -18.88
C PRO A 162 11.55 -15.81 -20.09
N ASP A 163 10.70 -16.51 -20.84
CA ASP A 163 10.03 -15.95 -22.02
C ASP A 163 9.01 -14.85 -21.67
N ASN A 164 8.45 -14.88 -20.46
CA ASN A 164 7.47 -13.91 -19.95
C ASN A 164 8.12 -12.76 -19.18
N ALA A 165 9.40 -12.89 -18.82
CA ALA A 165 10.13 -11.87 -18.08
C ALA A 165 10.20 -10.56 -18.86
N LEU A 166 10.16 -9.42 -18.17
CA LEU A 166 10.29 -8.12 -18.82
C LEU A 166 11.76 -7.92 -19.25
N ALA A 167 12.02 -7.91 -20.56
CA ALA A 167 13.34 -7.64 -21.11
C ALA A 167 13.60 -6.14 -21.27
N SER A 168 12.59 -5.37 -21.69
CA SER A 168 12.72 -3.91 -21.79
C SER A 168 11.38 -3.18 -21.67
N ALA A 169 11.44 -1.96 -21.13
CA ALA A 169 10.34 -1.01 -21.15
C ALA A 169 10.90 0.38 -21.48
N GLN A 170 10.41 0.97 -22.56
CA GLN A 170 10.93 2.24 -23.09
C GLN A 170 9.83 3.07 -23.74
N TRP A 171 10.06 4.37 -23.83
CA TRP A 171 9.24 5.26 -24.64
C TRP A 171 9.44 4.99 -26.14
N ASP A 172 8.37 5.10 -26.91
CA ASP A 172 8.32 5.02 -28.38
C ASP A 172 7.67 6.29 -28.96
N GLY A 173 8.13 7.44 -28.44
CA GLY A 173 7.52 8.76 -28.60
C GLY A 173 6.97 9.30 -27.27
N PRO A 174 6.39 10.53 -27.28
CA PRO A 174 5.88 11.19 -26.07
C PRO A 174 4.69 10.47 -25.42
N ASP A 175 3.88 9.76 -26.21
CA ASP A 175 2.60 9.18 -25.79
C ASP A 175 2.48 7.69 -26.14
N ARG A 176 3.61 7.00 -26.29
CA ARG A 176 3.64 5.56 -26.58
C ARG A 176 4.74 4.87 -25.81
N ILE A 177 4.44 3.65 -25.36
CA ILE A 177 5.40 2.81 -24.65
C ILE A 177 5.58 1.51 -25.42
N LYS A 178 6.82 1.07 -25.52
CA LYS A 178 7.21 -0.23 -26.05
C LYS A 178 7.72 -1.09 -24.91
N LEU A 179 7.08 -2.24 -24.73
CA LEU A 179 7.46 -3.29 -23.78
C LEU A 179 7.91 -4.52 -24.57
N THR A 180 8.97 -5.18 -24.12
CA THR A 180 9.50 -6.40 -24.75
C THR A 180 9.69 -7.48 -23.69
N THR A 181 9.27 -8.71 -23.98
CA THR A 181 9.53 -9.86 -23.10
C THR A 181 10.85 -10.55 -23.44
N GLY A 182 11.34 -11.42 -22.55
CA GLY A 182 12.51 -12.26 -22.78
C GLY A 182 12.36 -13.17 -23.99
N GLY A 183 11.13 -13.64 -24.27
CA GLY A 183 10.80 -14.45 -25.44
C GLY A 183 10.68 -13.66 -26.74
N GLY A 184 10.86 -12.33 -26.70
CA GLY A 184 10.83 -11.46 -27.87
C GLY A 184 9.45 -10.93 -28.26
N GLU A 185 8.42 -11.17 -27.44
CA GLU A 185 7.10 -10.56 -27.67
C GLU A 185 7.18 -9.05 -27.45
N VAL A 186 6.60 -8.27 -28.37
CA VAL A 186 6.65 -6.81 -28.35
C VAL A 186 5.24 -6.23 -28.23
N PHE A 187 5.03 -5.41 -27.21
CA PHE A 187 3.81 -4.66 -27.01
C PHE A 187 4.08 -3.17 -27.18
N VAL A 188 3.37 -2.54 -28.11
CA VAL A 188 3.28 -1.08 -28.20
C VAL A 188 1.93 -0.67 -27.62
N ILE A 189 1.95 0.28 -26.68
CA ILE A 189 0.77 0.77 -25.97
C ILE A 189 0.69 2.27 -26.18
N ALA A 190 -0.41 2.73 -26.78
CA ALA A 190 -0.71 4.16 -26.87
C ALA A 190 -1.26 4.67 -25.52
N LEU A 191 -0.89 5.91 -25.20
CA LEU A 191 -1.40 6.66 -24.07
C LEU A 191 -2.32 7.76 -24.56
N ASP A 192 -3.35 8.06 -23.77
CA ASP A 192 -4.17 9.24 -23.96
C ASP A 192 -3.28 10.51 -23.89
N PRO A 193 -3.26 11.37 -24.93
CA PRO A 193 -2.39 12.55 -24.97
C PRO A 193 -2.69 13.61 -23.90
N GLU A 194 -3.88 13.60 -23.30
CA GLU A 194 -4.27 14.53 -22.25
C GLU A 194 -4.01 13.94 -20.87
N THR A 195 -4.49 12.72 -20.60
CA THR A 195 -4.50 12.14 -19.25
C THR A 195 -3.36 11.17 -18.96
N GLY A 196 -2.65 10.69 -19.98
CA GLY A 196 -1.57 9.70 -19.87
C GLY A 196 -2.07 8.28 -19.59
N ARG A 197 -3.39 8.06 -19.72
CA ARG A 197 -4.02 6.78 -19.45
C ARG A 197 -3.70 5.82 -20.60
N PRO A 198 -3.24 4.59 -20.34
CA PRO A 198 -2.99 3.63 -21.40
C PRO A 198 -4.30 3.12 -22.00
N GLU A 199 -4.31 2.91 -23.31
CA GLU A 199 -5.45 2.34 -24.04
C GLU A 199 -5.79 0.91 -23.57
N ARG A 200 -4.74 0.16 -23.19
CA ARG A 200 -4.82 -1.23 -22.75
C ARG A 200 -3.72 -1.54 -21.74
N ARG A 201 -3.93 -2.62 -21.00
CA ARG A 201 -2.94 -3.19 -20.07
C ARG A 201 -2.41 -4.49 -20.61
N VAL A 202 -1.12 -4.73 -20.38
CA VAL A 202 -0.44 -5.96 -20.78
C VAL A 202 -0.23 -6.85 -19.56
N ARG A 203 -0.40 -8.15 -19.73
CA ARG A 203 -0.04 -9.15 -18.73
C ARG A 203 0.66 -10.31 -19.42
N ALA A 204 1.87 -10.62 -18.97
CA ALA A 204 2.61 -11.82 -19.36
C ALA A 204 3.00 -12.59 -18.10
N GLY A 205 2.75 -13.90 -18.08
CA GLY A 205 2.89 -14.71 -16.86
C GLY A 205 1.67 -15.51 -16.48
#